data_AF-A0A8T3TS54-F1
#
_entry.id   AF-A0A8T3TS54-F1
#
_cell.length_a   1.000
_cell.length_b   1.000
_cell.length_c   1.000
_cell.angle_alpha   90.00
_cell.angle_beta   90.00
_cell.angle_gamma   90.00
#
_symmetry.space_group_name_H-M   'P 1'
#
loop_
_entity.id
_entity.type
_entity.pdbx_description
1 polymer ?
#
loop_
_entity_poly.entity_id
_entity_poly.type
_entity_poly.pdbx_seq_one_letter_code
_entity_poly.pdbx_strand_id
1 'polypeptide(L)' 'MTLPDRIRRTARLAEGDYVEVSMQGDAIVLRPKKVIAASQAWFWDARWQEGEREASRDIAKGRSRRFESDEEFLESLD' A
#
# COMPACT_ATOMS: atom_id res chain seq x y z
N MET A 1 13.29 -18.45 -15.82
CA MET A 1 14.26 -17.33 -15.93
C MET A 1 14.93 -17.17 -14.57
N THR A 2 16.25 -17.03 -14.53
CA THR A 2 16.99 -16.85 -13.28
C THR A 2 17.48 -15.42 -13.18
N LEU A 3 17.14 -14.74 -12.08
CA LEU A 3 17.65 -13.40 -11.78
C LEU A 3 18.83 -13.53 -10.81
N PRO A 4 19.94 -12.78 -11.00
CA PRO A 4 21.03 -12.73 -10.04
C PRO A 4 20.54 -12.35 -8.64
N ASP A 5 21.09 -13.00 -7.61
CA ASP A 5 20.59 -12.90 -6.22
C ASP A 5 20.53 -11.45 -5.71
N ARG A 6 21.55 -10.65 -6.02
CA ARG A 6 21.62 -9.23 -5.66
C ARG A 6 20.44 -8.43 -6.24
N ILE A 7 20.09 -8.66 -7.50
CA ILE A 7 18.99 -7.95 -8.17
C ILE A 7 17.65 -8.36 -7.57
N ARG A 8 17.45 -9.67 -7.39
CA ARG A 8 16.24 -10.24 -6.79
C ARG A 8 15.96 -9.67 -5.39
N ARG A 9 16.99 -9.64 -4.51
CA ARG A 9 16.87 -9.07 -3.15
C ARG A 9 16.58 -7.57 -3.16
N THR A 10 17.29 -6.82 -4.01
CA THR A 10 17.10 -5.36 -4.11
C THR A 10 15.68 -5.03 -4.58
N ALA A 11 15.16 -5.80 -5.53
CA ALA A 11 13.79 -5.68 -6.02
C ALA A 11 12.73 -6.31 -5.09
N ARG A 12 13.15 -6.91 -3.96
CA ARG A 12 12.28 -7.60 -2.98
C ARG A 12 11.38 -8.67 -3.63
N LEU A 13 11.93 -9.40 -4.60
CA LEU A 13 11.24 -10.47 -5.32
C LEU A 13 11.45 -11.81 -4.64
N ALA A 14 10.36 -12.54 -4.39
CA ALA A 14 10.36 -13.94 -4.02
C ALA A 14 10.10 -14.83 -5.25
N GLU A 15 10.37 -16.13 -5.12
CA GLU A 15 9.92 -17.09 -6.13
C GLU A 15 8.39 -17.11 -6.18
N GLY A 16 7.83 -17.11 -7.40
CA GLY A 16 6.38 -17.02 -7.62
C GLY A 16 5.80 -15.60 -7.62
N ASP A 17 6.60 -14.57 -7.35
CA ASP A 17 6.13 -13.18 -7.49
C ASP A 17 5.87 -12.80 -8.95
N TYR A 18 4.86 -11.96 -9.14
CA TYR A 18 4.52 -11.42 -10.46
C TYR A 18 5.44 -10.27 -10.84
N VAL A 19 5.81 -10.23 -12.11
CA VAL A 19 6.56 -9.11 -12.69
C VAL A 19 5.85 -8.64 -13.95
N GLU A 20 5.69 -7.34 -14.09
CA GLU A 20 5.34 -6.72 -15.36
C GLU A 20 6.62 -6.62 -16.20
N VAL A 21 6.54 -7.11 -17.44
CA VAL A 21 7.66 -7.14 -18.38
C VAL A 21 7.36 -6.16 -19.50
N SER A 22 8.31 -5.26 -19.79
CA SER A 22 8.19 -4.28 -20.88
C SER A 22 9.53 -4.09 -21.58
N MET A 23 9.49 -3.66 -22.85
CA MET A 23 10.68 -3.26 -23.59
C MET A 23 10.91 -1.75 -23.44
N GLN A 24 12.16 -1.34 -23.24
CA GLN A 24 12.61 0.05 -23.37
C GLN A 24 13.85 0.07 -24.26
N GLY A 25 13.65 0.40 -25.54
CA GLY A 25 14.69 0.27 -26.56
C GLY A 25 15.11 -1.19 -26.73
N ASP A 26 16.38 -1.47 -26.48
CA ASP A 26 16.99 -2.79 -26.48
C ASP A 26 17.01 -3.48 -25.10
N ALA A 27 16.48 -2.82 -24.06
CA ALA A 27 16.45 -3.34 -22.70
C ALA A 27 15.08 -3.95 -22.31
N ILE A 28 15.13 -5.04 -21.55
CA ILE A 28 13.95 -5.58 -20.84
C ILE A 28 13.87 -4.94 -19.45
N VAL A 29 12.74 -4.31 -19.16
CA VAL A 29 12.43 -3.75 -17.84
C VAL A 29 11.44 -4.64 -17.12
N LEU A 30 11.86 -5.14 -15.95
CA LEU A 30 11.05 -5.94 -15.04
C LEU A 30 10.60 -5.08 -13.86
N ARG A 31 9.28 -4.89 -13.72
CA ARG A 31 8.69 -4.18 -12.57
C ARG A 31 8.00 -5.19 -11.65
N PRO A 32 8.47 -5.38 -10.40
CA PRO A 32 7.78 -6.20 -9.42
C PRO A 32 6.32 -5.76 -9.26
N LYS A 33 5.40 -6.72 -9.22
CA LYS A 33 3.98 -6.51 -8.94
C LYS A 33 3.55 -7.42 -7.80
N LYS A 34 2.59 -6.96 -7.01
CA LYS A 34 1.89 -7.78 -6.03
C LYS A 34 0.46 -7.95 -6.51
N VAL A 35 0.00 -9.19 -6.54
CA VAL A 35 -1.40 -9.50 -6.84
C VAL A 35 -2.18 -9.31 -5.56
N ILE A 36 -3.21 -8.49 -5.66
CA ILE A 36 -4.17 -8.24 -4.59
C ILE A 36 -5.44 -9.01 -4.92
N ALA A 37 -6.05 -9.65 -3.91
CA ALA A 37 -7.35 -10.26 -4.09
C ALA A 37 -8.37 -9.19 -4.51
N ALA A 38 -9.29 -9.52 -5.42
CA ALA A 38 -10.29 -8.57 -5.91
C ALA A 38 -11.13 -7.97 -4.77
N SER A 39 -11.42 -8.76 -3.73
CA SER A 39 -12.12 -8.33 -2.51
C SER A 39 -11.33 -7.33 -1.64
N GLN A 40 -10.05 -7.10 -1.94
CA GLN A 40 -9.17 -6.15 -1.27
C GLN A 40 -8.69 -5.04 -2.23
N ALA A 41 -9.11 -5.07 -3.50
CA ALA A 41 -8.68 -4.10 -4.50
C ALA A 41 -9.15 -2.68 -4.16
N TRP A 42 -10.32 -2.57 -3.52
CA TRP A 42 -10.92 -1.29 -3.11
C TRP A 42 -9.99 -0.43 -2.24
N PHE A 43 -9.10 -1.04 -1.44
CA PHE A 43 -8.14 -0.30 -0.61
C PHE A 43 -7.19 0.53 -1.48
N TRP A 44 -6.89 0.05 -2.69
CA TRP A 44 -5.96 0.67 -3.62
C TRP A 44 -6.62 1.65 -4.59
N ASP A 45 -7.94 1.84 -4.52
CA ASP A 45 -8.62 2.85 -5.32
C ASP A 45 -8.13 4.25 -4.92
N ALA A 46 -8.02 5.14 -5.92
CA ALA A 46 -7.44 6.47 -5.74
C ALA A 46 -8.15 7.28 -4.63
N ARG A 47 -9.48 7.15 -4.54
CA ARG A 47 -10.29 7.81 -3.49
C ARG A 47 -9.94 7.29 -2.10
N TRP A 48 -9.81 5.97 -1.93
CA TRP A 48 -9.48 5.38 -0.64
C TRP A 48 -8.08 5.82 -0.19
N GLN A 49 -7.11 5.72 -1.10
CA GLN A 49 -5.74 6.12 -0.82
C GLN A 49 -5.60 7.60 -0.47
N GLU A 50 -6.44 8.49 -1.00
CA GLU A 50 -6.43 9.89 -0.57
C GLU A 50 -6.96 10.08 0.85
N GLY A 51 -8.03 9.38 1.22
CA GLY A 51 -8.54 9.37 2.59
C GLY A 51 -7.50 8.85 3.59
N GLU A 52 -6.77 7.78 3.25
CA GLU A 52 -5.67 7.26 4.09
C GLU A 52 -4.54 8.29 4.29
N ARG A 53 -4.18 9.03 3.23
CA ARG A 53 -3.17 10.10 3.35
C ARG A 53 -3.67 11.24 4.21
N GLU A 54 -4.94 11.62 4.08
CA GLU A 54 -5.56 12.65 4.93
C GLU A 54 -5.56 12.23 6.39
N ALA A 55 -6.08 11.05 6.71
CA ALA A 55 -6.09 10.51 8.06
C ALA A 55 -4.68 10.42 8.66
N SER A 56 -3.70 9.95 7.89
CA SER A 56 -2.29 9.90 8.32
C SER A 56 -1.73 11.30 8.64
N ARG A 57 -2.07 12.31 7.83
CA ARG A 57 -1.67 13.71 8.08
C ARG A 57 -2.33 14.27 9.33
N ASP A 58 -3.57 13.90 9.61
CA ASP A 58 -4.30 14.33 10.80
C ASP A 58 -3.71 13.74 12.07
N ILE A 59 -3.45 12.43 12.07
CA ILE A 59 -2.77 11.73 13.17
C ILE A 59 -1.40 12.38 13.43
N ALA A 60 -0.59 12.60 12.38
CA ALA A 60 0.73 13.21 12.52
C ALA A 60 0.69 14.65 13.08
N LYS A 61 -0.42 15.37 12.85
CA LYS A 61 -0.65 16.73 13.38
C LYS A 61 -1.36 16.74 14.73
N GLY A 62 -1.65 15.58 15.31
CA GLY A 62 -2.44 15.46 16.54
C GLY A 62 -3.90 15.90 16.38
N ARG A 63 -4.42 15.96 15.14
CA ARG A 63 -5.83 16.26 14.83
C ARG A 63 -6.69 15.00 14.93
N SER A 64 -6.45 14.21 15.96
CA SER A 64 -7.16 12.97 16.25
C SER A 64 -7.60 12.99 17.71
N ARG A 65 -8.79 12.47 17.99
CA ARG A 65 -9.27 12.25 19.34
C ARG A 65 -9.40 10.75 19.56
N ARG A 66 -8.99 10.28 20.73
CA ARG A 66 -9.12 8.90 21.17
C ARG A 66 -9.99 8.92 22.43
N PHE A 67 -10.89 7.95 22.51
CA PHE A 67 -11.75 7.70 23.66
C PHE A 67 -11.44 6.30 24.17
N GLU A 68 -11.44 6.11 25.48
CA GLU A 68 -11.16 4.81 26.11
C GLU A 68 -12.44 4.00 26.36
N SER A 69 -13.63 4.58 26.14
CA SER A 69 -14.91 3.88 26.20
C SER A 69 -15.95 4.45 25.22
N ASP A 70 -16.97 3.64 24.92
CA ASP A 70 -18.11 4.07 24.12
C ASP A 70 -18.91 5.18 24.84
N GLU A 71 -18.96 5.16 26.18
CA GLU A 71 -19.62 6.19 26.99
C GLU A 71 -18.92 7.55 26.82
N GLU A 72 -17.59 7.59 26.93
CA GLU A 72 -16.78 8.80 26.70
C GLU A 72 -16.93 9.33 25.27
N PHE A 73 -17.02 8.43 24.28
CA PHE A 73 -17.28 8.82 22.90
C PHE A 73 -18.66 9.47 22.73
N LEU A 74 -19.70 8.84 23.27
CA LEU A 74 -21.08 9.33 23.16
C LEU A 74 -21.25 10.68 23.86
N GLU A 75 -20.68 10.87 25.05
CA GLU A 75 -20.69 12.17 25.75
C GLU A 75 -20.04 13.31 24.94
N SER A 76 -19.13 12.99 24.02
CA SER A 76 -18.46 14.00 23.19
C SER A 76 -19.27 14.47 21.97
N LEU A 77 -20.40 13.81 21.67
CA LEU A 77 -21.27 14.11 20.53
C LEU A 77 -22.45 15.02 20.90
N ASP A 78 -22.76 15.15 22.19
CA ASP A 78 -23.76 16.08 22.75
C ASP A 78 -23.21 17.51 22.87
#